data_AF-A0A6I3FDK7-F1
#
_entry.id   AF-A0A6I3FDK7-F1
#
_cell.length_a   1.000
_cell.length_b   1.000
_cell.length_c   1.000
_cell.angle_alpha   90.00
_cell.angle_beta   90.00
_cell.angle_gamma   90.00
#
_symmetry.space_group_name_H-M   'P 1'
#
loop_
_entity.id
_entity.type
_entity.pdbx_description
1 polymer ?
#
loop_
_entity_poly.entity_id
_entity_poly.type
_entity_poly.pdbx_seq_one_letter_code
_entity_poly.pdbx_strand_id
1 'polypeptide(L)'
;MIRIALLGLCHETNTFSSVTTDLAKFERDGTLRGEEIVAINATARTSLAGFLAAGKDELDVEIVPLIWAWANPSAAITKEAFTDLTTEMLTLLQNNRPWDAVFLA
;
A
#
# COMPACT_ATOMS: atom_id res chain seq x y z
N MET A 1 -5.45 0.46 22.98
CA MET A 1 -4.81 0.99 21.77
C MET A 1 -5.36 0.22 20.58
N ILE A 2 -6.07 0.90 19.69
CA ILE A 2 -6.63 0.38 18.45
C ILE A 2 -5.49 0.23 17.44
N ARG A 3 -5.23 -0.99 16.97
CA ARG A 3 -4.19 -1.29 15.99
C ARG A 3 -4.78 -1.38 14.59
N ILE A 4 -4.35 -0.48 13.72
CA ILE A 4 -4.81 -0.40 12.33
C ILE A 4 -3.65 -0.76 11.40
N ALA A 5 -3.80 -1.83 10.63
CA ALA A 5 -2.86 -2.15 9.57
C ALA A 5 -3.06 -1.20 8.38
N LEU A 6 -1.98 -0.60 7.90
CA LEU A 6 -1.97 0.23 6.69
C LEU A 6 -1.26 -0.53 5.57
N LEU A 7 -1.98 -0.81 4.48
CA LEU A 7 -1.43 -1.41 3.27
C LEU A 7 -2.23 -1.03 2.02
N GLY A 8 -1.69 -1.24 0.82
CA GLY A 8 -2.43 -0.96 -0.41
C GLY A 8 -1.76 -1.40 -1.71
N LEU A 9 -2.58 -1.53 -2.74
CA LEU A 9 -2.18 -1.82 -4.12
C LEU A 9 -2.95 -0.87 -5.05
N CYS A 10 -2.26 0.11 -5.62
CA CYS A 10 -2.87 1.16 -6.43
C CYS A 10 -2.42 1.09 -7.90
N HIS A 11 -3.36 0.88 -8.81
CA HIS A 11 -3.09 0.91 -10.24
C HIS A 11 -4.38 1.18 -11.03
N GLU A 12 -4.29 2.03 -12.04
CA GLU A 12 -5.38 2.27 -12.99
C GLU A 12 -5.04 1.62 -14.34
N THR A 13 -5.94 0.77 -14.85
CA THR A 13 -5.70 0.02 -16.08
C THR A 13 -6.08 0.84 -17.32
N ASN A 14 -5.14 0.92 -18.26
CA ASN A 14 -5.34 1.38 -19.63
C ASN A 14 -5.18 0.20 -20.59
N THR A 15 -6.31 -0.32 -21.09
CA THR A 15 -6.37 -1.51 -21.95
C THR A 15 -5.64 -1.35 -23.29
N PHE A 16 -5.35 -0.12 -23.74
CA PHE A 16 -4.63 0.16 -24.98
C PHE A 16 -3.12 0.35 -24.78
N SER A 17 -2.64 0.38 -23.54
CA SER A 17 -1.21 0.50 -23.25
C SER A 17 -0.47 -0.76 -23.67
N SER A 18 0.67 -0.62 -24.35
CA SER A 18 1.60 -1.71 -24.63
C SER A 18 2.59 -1.97 -23.48
N VAL A 19 2.59 -1.12 -22.45
CA VAL A 19 3.47 -1.26 -21.28
C VAL A 19 2.80 -2.18 -20.27
N THR A 20 3.38 -3.36 -20.08
CA THR A 20 2.95 -4.35 -19.08
C THR A 20 3.16 -3.82 -17.66
N THR A 21 2.20 -4.09 -16.76
CA THR A 21 2.31 -3.79 -15.33
C THR A 21 2.78 -5.03 -14.58
N ASP A 22 4.07 -5.32 -14.70
CA ASP A 22 4.75 -6.41 -13.99
C ASP A 22 5.31 -5.96 -12.63
N LEU A 23 5.89 -6.89 -11.87
CA LEU A 23 6.48 -6.58 -10.57
C LEU A 23 7.62 -5.55 -10.70
N ALA A 24 8.40 -5.63 -11.77
CA ALA A 24 9.46 -4.66 -12.03
C ALA A 24 8.92 -3.24 -12.25
N LYS A 25 7.71 -3.08 -12.80
CA LYS A 25 7.06 -1.77 -12.91
C LYS A 25 6.61 -1.24 -11.55
N PHE A 26 6.07 -2.08 -10.67
CA PHE A 26 5.77 -1.66 -9.30
C PHE A 26 7.03 -1.24 -8.55
N GLU A 27 8.12 -2.00 -8.64
CA GLU A 27 9.39 -1.63 -7.98
C GLU A 27 10.00 -0.34 -8.56
N ARG A 28 9.80 -0.06 -9.86
CA ARG A 28 10.25 1.20 -10.48
C ARG A 28 9.39 2.41 -10.13
N ASP A 29 8.07 2.23 -10.14
CA ASP A 29 7.13 3.33 -9.89
C ASP A 29 7.05 3.61 -8.40
N GLY A 30 6.77 2.57 -7.60
CA GLY A 30 7.03 2.55 -6.18
C GLY A 30 6.37 1.40 -5.41
N THR A 31 7.20 0.70 -4.64
CA THR A 31 6.77 -0.22 -3.59
C THR A 31 7.47 0.22 -2.30
N LEU A 32 6.69 0.65 -1.30
CA LEU A 32 7.20 1.10 -0.01
C LEU A 32 6.79 0.13 1.09
N ARG A 33 7.69 -0.12 2.04
CA ARG A 33 7.46 -1.06 3.13
C ARG A 33 7.68 -0.38 4.48
N GLY A 34 6.84 -0.70 5.46
CA GLY A 34 6.94 -0.15 6.81
C GLY A 34 7.01 1.38 6.83
N GLU A 35 7.94 1.91 7.60
CA GLU A 35 8.10 3.35 7.82
C GLU A 35 8.42 4.16 6.56
N GLU A 36 8.87 3.53 5.46
CA GLU A 36 9.05 4.21 4.17
C GLU A 36 7.74 4.83 3.67
N ILE A 37 6.61 4.18 3.97
CA ILE A 37 5.26 4.67 3.60
C ILE A 37 5.02 6.02 4.25
N VAL A 38 5.30 6.15 5.55
CA VAL A 38 5.11 7.38 6.33
C VAL A 38 6.11 8.44 5.88
N ALA A 39 7.39 8.07 5.76
CA ALA A 39 8.46 8.99 5.39
C ALA A 39 8.20 9.70 4.06
N ILE A 40 7.65 8.99 3.07
CA ILE A 40 7.40 9.53 1.73
C ILE A 40 6.03 10.20 1.63
N ASN A 41 5.00 9.69 2.30
CA ASN A 41 3.62 10.13 2.06
C ASN A 41 3.03 11.05 3.13
N ALA A 42 3.60 11.16 4.33
CA ALA A 42 2.97 11.90 5.43
C ALA A 42 2.71 13.39 5.11
N THR A 43 3.47 13.96 4.17
CA THR A 43 3.30 15.37 3.73
C THR A 43 2.72 15.51 2.31
N ALA A 44 2.33 14.39 1.69
CA ALA A 44 1.73 14.38 0.36
C ALA A 44 0.27 14.90 0.37
N ARG A 45 -0.33 15.01 -0.81
CA ARG A 45 -1.74 15.39 -0.99
C ARG A 45 -2.55 14.20 -1.49
N THR A 46 -2.47 13.08 -0.77
CA THR A 46 -3.11 11.81 -1.12
C THR A 46 -4.06 11.36 -0.01
N SER A 47 -4.98 10.44 -0.32
CA SER A 47 -5.85 9.81 0.69
C SER A 47 -5.03 9.16 1.82
N LEU A 48 -3.90 8.56 1.46
CA LEU A 48 -2.94 7.98 2.40
C LEU A 48 -2.39 9.03 3.38
N ALA A 49 -1.98 10.20 2.88
CA ALA A 49 -1.50 11.31 3.72
C ALA A 49 -2.60 11.83 4.66
N GLY A 50 -3.83 11.94 4.17
CA GLY A 50 -4.99 12.33 4.98
C GLY A 50 -5.27 11.34 6.12
N PHE A 51 -5.19 10.03 5.85
CA PHE A 51 -5.34 9.00 6.86
C PHE A 51 -4.24 9.06 7.92
N LEU A 52 -2.97 9.17 7.50
CA LEU A 52 -1.83 9.31 8.41
C LEU A 52 -1.95 10.55 9.30
N ALA A 53 -2.37 11.69 8.73
CA ALA A 53 -2.57 12.92 9.47
C ALA A 53 -3.72 12.79 10.50
N ALA A 54 -4.82 12.13 10.15
CA ALA A 54 -5.96 11.93 11.04
C ALA A 54 -5.62 11.05 12.25
N GLY A 55 -4.77 10.04 12.08
CA GLY A 55 -4.37 9.16 13.20
C GLY A 55 -3.21 9.69 14.04
N LYS A 56 -2.47 10.72 13.58
CA LYS A 56 -1.25 11.19 14.24
C LYS A 56 -1.48 11.75 15.64
N ASP A 57 -2.60 12.42 15.86
CA ASP A 57 -2.91 13.10 17.12
C ASP A 57 -3.80 12.25 18.06
N GLU A 58 -4.16 11.03 17.66
CA GLU A 58 -5.01 10.12 18.43
C GLU A 58 -4.16 9.23 19.37
N LEU A 59 -4.23 9.52 20.68
CA LEU A 59 -3.42 8.83 21.70
C LEU A 59 -3.66 7.32 21.81
N ASP A 60 -4.85 6.86 21.38
CA ASP A 60 -5.27 5.47 21.48
C ASP A 60 -5.22 4.71 20.15
N VAL A 61 -4.65 5.29 19.09
CA VAL A 61 -4.54 4.66 17.76
C VAL A 61 -3.08 4.41 17.39
N GLU A 62 -2.79 3.18 16.97
CA GLU A 62 -1.51 2.79 16.39
C GLU A 62 -1.73 2.42 14.92
N ILE A 63 -1.25 3.26 14.01
CA ILE A 63 -1.19 2.93 12.58
C ILE A 63 0.11 2.17 12.34
N VAL A 64 0.00 0.91 11.90
CA VAL A 64 1.15 0.07 11.58
C VAL A 64 1.27 -0.04 10.06
N PRO A 65 2.22 0.67 9.43
CA PRO A 65 2.45 0.57 7.99
C PRO A 65 3.07 -0.78 7.64
N LEU A 66 2.53 -1.46 6.62
CA LEU A 66 2.99 -2.77 6.16
C LEU A 66 3.62 -2.67 4.77
N ILE A 67 2.81 -2.48 3.74
CA ILE A 67 3.24 -2.36 2.34
C ILE A 67 2.28 -1.48 1.55
N TRP A 68 2.81 -0.57 0.74
CA TRP A 68 2.04 0.21 -0.22
C TRP A 68 2.73 0.17 -1.58
N ALA A 69 2.09 -0.46 -2.55
CA ALA A 69 2.59 -0.60 -3.92
C ALA A 69 1.72 0.22 -4.89
N TRP A 70 2.35 1.00 -5.76
CA TRP A 70 1.65 1.71 -6.82
C TRP A 70 2.35 1.57 -8.17
N ALA A 71 1.55 1.63 -9.23
CA ALA A 71 2.05 1.73 -10.59
C ALA A 71 1.24 2.77 -11.36
N ASN A 72 1.94 3.68 -12.04
CA ASN A 72 1.33 4.63 -12.96
C ASN A 72 0.46 3.91 -14.00
N PRO A 73 -0.61 4.56 -14.51
CA PRO A 73 -1.56 3.90 -15.41
C PRO A 73 -0.90 3.26 -16.64
N SER A 74 -1.24 2.00 -16.90
CA SER A 74 -0.65 1.19 -17.99
C SER A 74 -1.48 -0.09 -18.22
N ALA A 75 -0.95 -1.10 -18.91
CA ALA A 75 -1.72 -2.31 -19.22
C ALA A 75 -2.12 -3.07 -17.95
N ALA A 76 -2.93 -4.11 -18.09
CA ALA A 76 -3.33 -4.93 -16.95
C ALA A 76 -2.12 -5.45 -16.14
N ILE A 77 -2.30 -5.56 -14.82
CA ILE A 77 -1.32 -6.19 -13.93
C ILE A 77 -1.11 -7.64 -14.36
N THR A 78 0.15 -8.10 -14.40
CA THR A 78 0.41 -9.51 -14.65
C THR A 78 -0.11 -10.37 -13.50
N LYS A 79 -0.52 -11.61 -13.80
CA LYS A 79 -1.04 -12.52 -12.77
C LYS A 79 0.00 -12.76 -11.67
N GLU A 80 1.26 -12.88 -12.06
CA GLU A 80 2.40 -13.08 -11.19
C GLU A 80 2.55 -11.89 -10.23
N ALA A 81 2.62 -10.65 -10.76
CA ALA A 81 2.77 -9.46 -9.94
C ALA A 81 1.61 -9.26 -8.96
N PHE A 82 0.37 -9.49 -9.42
CA PHE A 82 -0.79 -9.43 -8.54
C PHE A 82 -0.73 -10.48 -7.44
N THR A 83 -0.35 -11.72 -7.78
CA THR A 83 -0.25 -12.82 -6.82
C THR A 83 0.84 -12.55 -5.78
N ASP A 84 2.01 -12.09 -6.21
CA ASP A 84 3.14 -11.83 -5.32
C ASP A 84 2.83 -10.71 -4.33
N LEU A 85 2.33 -9.56 -4.82
CA LEU A 85 2.01 -8.41 -3.97
C LEU A 85 0.86 -8.73 -3.00
N THR A 86 -0.20 -9.37 -3.46
CA THR A 86 -1.32 -9.75 -2.58
C THR A 86 -0.91 -10.82 -1.57
N THR A 87 -0.02 -11.75 -1.94
CA THR A 87 0.54 -12.73 -1.00
C THR A 87 1.34 -12.03 0.09
N GLU A 88 2.23 -11.09 -0.28
CA GLU A 88 3.00 -10.31 0.68
C GLU A 88 2.09 -9.53 1.65
N MET A 89 1.07 -8.85 1.12
CA MET A 89 0.05 -8.14 1.91
C MET A 89 -0.63 -9.07 2.93
N LEU A 90 -1.09 -10.24 2.49
CA LEU A 90 -1.76 -11.22 3.36
C LEU A 90 -0.81 -11.83 4.39
N THR A 91 0.43 -12.13 4.02
CA THR A 91 1.45 -12.65 4.93
C THR A 91 1.80 -11.63 6.02
N LEU A 92 1.97 -10.35 5.66
CA LEU A 92 2.23 -9.27 6.63
C LEU A 92 1.05 -9.11 7.59
N LEU A 93 -0.18 -9.15 7.08
CA LEU A 93 -1.38 -9.13 7.94
C LEU A 93 -1.43 -10.32 8.89
N GLN A 94 -1.08 -11.53 8.45
CA GLN A 94 -1.09 -12.73 9.28
C GLN A 94 -0.02 -12.70 10.38
N ASN A 95 1.20 -12.30 10.03
CA ASN A 95 2.35 -12.32 10.93
C ASN A 95 2.30 -11.26 12.03
N ASN A 96 1.55 -10.18 11.81
CA ASN A 96 1.50 -9.02 12.71
C ASN A 96 0.16 -8.88 13.47
N ARG A 97 -0.64 -9.95 13.52
CA ARG A 97 -1.88 -10.02 14.32
C ARG A 97 -1.59 -9.76 15.82
N PRO A 98 -2.60 -9.30 16.60
CA PRO A 98 -3.97 -8.99 16.21
C PRO A 98 -4.12 -7.59 15.59
N TRP A 99 -5.18 -7.42 14.80
CA TRP A 99 -5.60 -6.15 14.20
C TRP A 99 -7.02 -5.82 14.61
N ASP A 100 -7.28 -4.57 14.95
CA ASP A 100 -8.64 -4.07 15.20
C ASP A 100 -9.28 -3.56 13.89
N ALA A 101 -8.46 -3.06 12.97
CA ALA A 101 -8.91 -2.61 11.65
C ALA A 101 -7.81 -2.75 10.59
N VAL A 102 -8.23 -2.62 9.34
CA VAL A 102 -7.35 -2.58 8.17
C VAL A 102 -7.76 -1.39 7.31
N PHE A 103 -6.82 -0.48 7.05
CA PHE A 103 -6.96 0.57 6.06
C PHE A 103 -6.27 0.12 4.76
N LEU A 104 -7.08 -0.11 3.72
CA LEU A 104 -6.62 -0.48 2.39
C LEU A 104 -6.56 0.77 1.51
N ALA A 105 -5.34 1.24 1.22
CA ALA A 105 -5.06 2.48 0.49
C ALA A 105 -5.09 2.33 -1.03
#